data_AF-A0A963EP87-F1
#
_entry.id   AF-A0A963EP87-F1
#
_cell.length_a   1.000
_cell.length_b   1.000
_cell.length_c   1.000
_cell.angle_alpha   90.00
_cell.angle_beta   90.00
_cell.angle_gamma   90.00
#
_symmetry.space_group_name_H-M   'P 1'
#
loop_
_entity.id
_entity.type
_entity.pdbx_description
1 polymer ?
#
loop_
_entity_poly.entity_id
_entity_poly.type
_entity_poly.pdbx_seq_one_letter_code
_entity_poly.pdbx_strand_id
1 'polypeptide(L)'
;MLGSEILYTAQQTRALDHCAIVEHGVPGIRLMARAADAAFRHLMARWPAPECVQVLCGTGNNGGDGFLLAELAHKRGIPACVLQLGDPAKISGDALRAREAALAAGVSIMPFADQPLRDAGVLVDAMLGTGLGGDVRGDYATAIAAVNACDAPVLAVDIPSGLCADTGRVLGCAVRAEATVTF
;
A
#
# COMPACT_ATOMS: atom_id res chain seq x y z
N MET A 1 22.09 22.22 6.26
CA MET A 1 22.39 20.87 6.76
C MET A 1 21.58 19.91 5.93
N LEU A 2 22.20 19.15 5.03
CA LEU A 2 21.59 17.91 4.55
C LEU A 2 21.59 16.99 5.78
N GLY A 3 20.42 16.72 6.37
CA GLY A 3 20.32 15.71 7.41
C GLY A 3 20.88 14.40 6.84
N SER A 4 21.69 13.68 7.60
CA SER A 4 22.06 12.33 7.21
C SER A 4 20.77 11.51 7.19
N GLU A 5 20.20 11.29 6.01
CA GLU A 5 19.08 10.38 5.84
C GLU A 5 19.61 8.99 6.18
N ILE A 6 19.15 8.45 7.31
CA ILE A 6 19.50 7.09 7.74
C ILE A 6 18.59 6.15 6.94
N LEU A 7 19.22 5.23 6.21
CA LEU A 7 18.51 4.14 5.54
C LEU A 7 18.52 2.89 6.42
N TYR A 8 17.38 2.23 6.49
CA TYR A 8 17.18 1.02 7.28
C TYR A 8 16.98 -0.19 6.37
N THR A 9 17.48 -1.35 6.79
CA THR A 9 17.11 -2.62 6.19
C THR A 9 15.68 -3.00 6.58
N ALA A 10 15.05 -3.88 5.80
CA ALA A 10 13.74 -4.45 6.13
C ALA A 10 13.71 -5.06 7.53
N GLN A 11 14.81 -5.68 7.95
CA GLN A 11 14.94 -6.24 9.30
C GLN A 11 14.97 -5.14 10.37
N GLN A 12 15.69 -4.04 10.13
CA GLN A 12 15.77 -2.92 11.07
C GLN A 12 14.41 -2.23 11.22
N THR A 13 13.70 -1.96 10.12
CA THR A 13 12.34 -1.37 10.18
C THR A 13 11.39 -2.26 10.98
N ARG A 14 11.39 -3.58 10.75
CA ARG A 14 10.58 -4.51 11.56
C ARG A 14 10.95 -4.51 13.05
N ALA A 15 12.23 -4.34 13.36
CA ALA A 15 12.69 -4.26 14.75
C ALA A 15 12.20 -2.96 15.42
N LEU A 16 12.18 -1.84 14.68
CA LEU A 16 11.64 -0.57 15.16
C LEU A 16 10.12 -0.66 15.40
N ASP A 17 9.37 -1.26 14.47
CA ASP A 17 7.93 -1.52 14.65
C ASP A 17 7.67 -2.41 15.87
N HIS A 18 8.44 -3.48 16.02
CA HIS A 18 8.33 -4.38 17.16
C HIS A 18 8.60 -3.67 18.48
N CYS A 19 9.66 -2.86 18.56
CA CYS A 19 9.98 -2.05 19.75
C CYS A 19 8.82 -1.10 20.08
N ALA A 20 8.27 -0.38 19.09
CA ALA A 20 7.13 0.50 19.29
C ALA A 20 5.90 -0.25 19.82
N ILE A 21 5.62 -1.45 19.30
CA ILE A 21 4.44 -2.22 19.67
C ILE A 21 4.59 -2.89 21.03
N VAL A 22 5.69 -3.60 21.25
CA VAL A 22 5.88 -4.48 22.41
C VAL A 22 6.48 -3.74 23.59
N GLU A 23 7.50 -2.92 23.36
CA GLU A 23 8.23 -2.24 24.43
C GLU A 23 7.55 -0.92 24.83
N HIS A 24 6.95 -0.22 23.86
CA HIS A 24 6.26 1.04 24.10
C HIS A 24 4.73 0.94 24.09
N GLY A 25 4.16 -0.25 23.87
CA GLY A 25 2.73 -0.51 23.97
C GLY A 25 1.88 0.22 22.93
N VAL A 26 2.47 0.65 21.80
CA VAL A 26 1.73 1.30 20.72
C VAL A 26 0.97 0.23 19.93
N PRO A 27 -0.38 0.30 19.81
CA PRO A 27 -1.10 -0.67 18.99
C PRO A 27 -0.63 -0.64 17.53
N GLY A 28 -0.36 -1.78 16.91
CA GLY A 28 0.16 -1.84 15.53
C GLY A 28 -0.77 -1.15 14.51
N ILE A 29 -2.09 -1.29 14.68
CA ILE A 29 -3.09 -0.56 13.89
C ILE A 29 -2.92 0.97 13.96
N ARG A 30 -2.32 1.51 15.04
CA ARG A 30 -2.04 2.93 15.18
C ARG A 30 -0.83 3.37 14.34
N LEU A 31 0.17 2.51 14.20
CA LEU A 31 1.29 2.74 13.28
C LEU A 31 0.79 2.71 11.83
N MET A 32 0.00 1.69 11.48
CA MET A 32 -0.66 1.54 10.17
C MET A 32 -1.52 2.78 9.82
N ALA A 33 -2.34 3.27 10.75
CA ALA A 33 -3.14 4.48 10.53
C ALA A 33 -2.29 5.73 10.28
N ARG A 34 -1.09 5.84 10.88
CA ARG A 34 -0.17 6.95 10.64
C ARG A 34 0.50 6.85 9.27
N ALA A 35 0.89 5.65 8.86
CA ALA A 35 1.42 5.37 7.53
C ALA A 35 0.40 5.72 6.45
N ALA A 36 -0.84 5.24 6.59
CA ALA A 36 -1.95 5.55 5.70
C ALA A 36 -2.24 7.06 5.62
N ASP A 37 -2.27 7.78 6.76
CA ASP A 37 -2.45 9.24 6.77
C ASP A 37 -1.30 9.98 6.07
N ALA A 38 -0.05 9.55 6.29
CA ALA A 38 1.11 10.12 5.63
C ALA A 38 1.09 9.90 4.11
N ALA A 39 0.80 8.67 3.66
CA ALA A 39 0.63 8.37 2.24
C ALA A 39 -0.53 9.16 1.63
N PHE A 40 -1.68 9.23 2.29
CA PHE A 40 -2.83 10.01 1.80
C PHE A 40 -2.53 11.50 1.71
N ARG A 41 -1.85 12.09 2.71
CA ARG A 41 -1.41 13.50 2.64
C ARG A 41 -0.46 13.74 1.49
N HIS A 42 0.47 12.83 1.22
CA HIS A 42 1.37 12.94 0.08
C HIS A 42 0.63 12.81 -1.25
N LEU A 43 -0.32 11.87 -1.36
CA LEU A 43 -1.20 11.71 -2.51
C LEU A 43 -1.91 13.04 -2.81
N MET A 44 -2.54 13.65 -1.81
CA MET A 44 -3.25 14.91 -1.96
C MET A 44 -2.32 16.10 -2.26
N ALA A 45 -1.08 16.10 -1.77
CA ALA A 45 -0.12 17.15 -2.10
C ALA A 45 0.35 17.05 -3.56
N ARG A 46 0.52 15.82 -4.08
CA ARG A 46 1.01 15.55 -5.43
C ARG A 46 -0.09 15.64 -6.49
N TRP A 47 -1.28 15.13 -6.17
CA TRP A 47 -2.48 15.13 -7.02
C TRP A 47 -3.67 15.68 -6.20
N PRO A 48 -3.87 17.01 -6.18
CA PRO A 48 -4.82 17.66 -5.26
C PRO A 48 -6.31 17.41 -5.53
N ALA A 49 -6.67 16.91 -6.71
CA ALA A 49 -8.04 16.65 -7.11
C ALA A 49 -8.13 15.41 -8.00
N PRO A 50 -7.81 14.21 -7.46
CA PRO A 50 -7.88 12.99 -8.25
C PRO A 50 -9.35 12.66 -8.57
N GLU A 51 -9.64 12.24 -9.80
CA GLU A 51 -11.00 11.82 -10.18
C GLU A 51 -11.47 10.64 -9.32
N CYS A 52 -10.56 9.70 -9.05
CA CYS A 52 -10.77 8.59 -8.15
C CYS A 52 -9.43 8.09 -7.57
N VAL A 53 -9.51 7.22 -6.58
CA VAL A 53 -8.36 6.50 -6.02
C VAL A 53 -8.64 5.00 -6.13
N GLN A 54 -7.80 4.29 -6.87
CA GLN A 54 -7.87 2.83 -7.03
C GLN A 54 -6.72 2.21 -6.23
N VAL A 55 -7.02 1.56 -5.11
CA VAL A 55 -6.00 1.02 -4.21
C VAL A 55 -5.86 -0.48 -4.43
N LEU A 56 -4.67 -0.94 -4.81
CA LEU A 56 -4.36 -2.36 -4.95
C LEU A 56 -3.78 -2.86 -3.62
N CYS A 57 -4.53 -3.69 -2.90
CA CYS A 57 -4.12 -4.19 -1.58
C CYS A 57 -3.79 -5.68 -1.62
N GLY A 58 -2.63 -6.05 -1.08
CA GLY A 58 -2.31 -7.45 -0.77
C GLY A 58 -2.86 -7.90 0.58
N THR A 59 -2.42 -9.07 1.04
CA THR A 59 -2.93 -9.66 2.30
C THR A 59 -2.14 -9.29 3.56
N GLY A 60 -1.00 -8.61 3.41
CA GLY A 60 -0.11 -8.23 4.50
C GLY A 60 -0.33 -6.82 5.04
N ASN A 61 0.60 -6.37 5.90
CA ASN A 61 0.53 -5.04 6.53
C ASN A 61 0.52 -3.89 5.52
N ASN A 62 1.27 -4.00 4.40
CA ASN A 62 1.22 -2.98 3.35
C ASN A 62 -0.20 -2.82 2.78
N GLY A 63 -0.91 -3.94 2.59
CA GLY A 63 -2.33 -3.93 2.22
C GLY A 63 -3.22 -3.28 3.28
N GLY A 64 -2.88 -3.45 4.56
CA GLY A 64 -3.47 -2.75 5.70
C GLY A 64 -3.40 -1.22 5.56
N ASP A 65 -2.21 -0.70 5.25
CA ASP A 65 -2.01 0.74 4.99
C ASP A 65 -2.88 1.21 3.82
N GLY A 66 -2.95 0.41 2.75
CA GLY A 66 -3.82 0.66 1.59
C GLY A 66 -5.30 0.71 1.94
N PHE A 67 -5.81 -0.22 2.76
CA PHE A 67 -7.22 -0.22 3.19
C PHE A 67 -7.58 1.06 3.95
N LEU A 68 -6.72 1.49 4.88
CA LEU A 68 -6.94 2.73 5.63
C LEU A 68 -6.78 3.97 4.75
N LEU A 69 -5.89 3.94 3.74
CA LEU A 69 -5.79 5.03 2.77
C LEU A 69 -7.09 5.17 1.94
N ALA A 70 -7.65 4.05 1.48
CA ALA A 70 -8.93 4.03 0.77
C ALA A 70 -10.06 4.57 1.65
N GLU A 71 -10.09 4.19 2.94
CA GLU A 71 -11.02 4.72 3.93
C GLU A 71 -10.88 6.24 4.08
N LEU A 72 -9.64 6.74 4.19
CA LEU A 72 -9.38 8.18 4.27
C LEU A 72 -9.90 8.90 3.02
N ALA A 73 -9.57 8.42 1.82
CA ALA A 73 -10.04 9.00 0.56
C ALA A 73 -11.58 9.04 0.49
N HIS A 74 -12.23 7.92 0.81
CA HIS A 74 -13.70 7.83 0.83
C HIS A 74 -14.33 8.84 1.81
N LYS A 75 -13.78 8.96 3.03
CA LYS A 75 -14.23 9.94 4.03
C LYS A 75 -14.04 11.39 3.60
N ARG A 76 -13.12 11.69 2.67
CA ARG A 76 -12.98 13.02 2.05
C ARG A 76 -13.96 13.26 0.89
N GLY A 77 -14.83 12.29 0.57
CA GLY A 77 -15.74 12.37 -0.58
C GLY A 77 -15.06 12.10 -1.92
N ILE A 78 -13.83 11.58 -1.93
CA ILE A 78 -13.14 11.17 -3.15
C ILE A 78 -13.62 9.77 -3.52
N PRO A 79 -14.06 9.51 -4.77
CA PRO A 79 -14.40 8.17 -5.21
C PRO A 79 -13.21 7.21 -5.02
N ALA A 80 -13.37 6.20 -4.17
CA ALA A 80 -12.31 5.27 -3.82
C ALA A 80 -12.81 3.82 -3.82
N CYS A 81 -11.99 2.92 -4.37
CA CYS A 81 -12.21 1.48 -4.30
C CYS A 81 -10.90 0.74 -3.98
N VAL A 82 -11.05 -0.49 -3.50
CA VAL A 82 -9.93 -1.41 -3.27
C VAL A 82 -10.06 -2.61 -4.20
N LEU A 83 -8.99 -2.87 -4.94
CA LEU A 83 -8.78 -4.07 -5.74
C LEU A 83 -7.88 -5.01 -4.94
N GLN A 84 -8.48 -6.02 -4.32
CA GLN A 84 -7.76 -6.92 -3.42
C GLN A 84 -7.08 -8.05 -4.19
N LEU A 85 -5.80 -8.26 -3.89
CA LEU A 85 -5.01 -9.39 -4.35
C LEU A 85 -4.81 -10.43 -3.25
N GLY A 86 -4.74 -11.69 -3.68
CA GLY A 86 -4.60 -12.82 -2.79
C GLY A 86 -5.89 -13.15 -2.03
N ASP A 87 -5.80 -14.21 -1.24
CA ASP A 87 -6.94 -14.79 -0.53
C ASP A 87 -7.35 -13.91 0.67
N PRO A 88 -8.58 -13.33 0.70
CA PRO A 88 -9.06 -12.57 1.84
C PRO A 88 -9.01 -13.32 3.17
N ALA A 89 -9.11 -14.66 3.15
CA ALA A 89 -9.06 -15.47 4.35
C ALA A 89 -7.66 -15.51 5.00
N LYS A 90 -6.62 -15.08 4.28
CA LYS A 90 -5.24 -14.97 4.79
C LYS A 90 -4.94 -13.61 5.41
N ILE A 91 -5.86 -12.67 5.33
CA ILE A 91 -5.72 -11.36 5.97
C ILE A 91 -5.98 -11.56 7.46
N SER A 92 -5.05 -11.12 8.29
CA SER A 92 -5.11 -11.29 9.74
C SER A 92 -4.51 -10.09 10.48
N GLY A 93 -4.64 -10.07 11.80
CA GLY A 93 -4.08 -9.01 12.64
C GLY A 93 -4.59 -7.62 12.27
N ASP A 94 -3.69 -6.64 12.27
CA ASP A 94 -4.07 -5.25 12.02
C ASP A 94 -4.52 -5.01 10.57
N ALA A 95 -4.01 -5.75 9.58
CA ALA A 95 -4.47 -5.64 8.20
C ALA A 95 -5.95 -6.05 8.05
N LEU A 96 -6.40 -7.05 8.81
CA LEU A 96 -7.81 -7.46 8.83
C LEU A 96 -8.69 -6.35 9.43
N ARG A 97 -8.24 -5.76 10.55
CA ARG A 97 -8.96 -4.66 11.21
C ARG A 97 -9.07 -3.44 10.31
N ALA A 98 -8.01 -3.13 9.55
CA ALA A 98 -8.01 -2.06 8.56
C ALA A 98 -8.99 -2.33 7.41
N ARG A 99 -9.01 -3.57 6.90
CA ARG A 99 -9.97 -3.99 5.88
C ARG A 99 -11.41 -3.86 6.36
N GLU A 100 -11.70 -4.30 7.58
CA GLU A 100 -13.02 -4.18 8.21
C GLU A 100 -13.43 -2.72 8.41
N ALA A 101 -12.50 -1.85 8.81
CA ALA A 101 -12.74 -0.41 8.96
C ALA A 101 -13.10 0.25 7.62
N ALA A 102 -12.38 -0.09 6.55
CA ALA A 102 -12.67 0.39 5.20
C ALA A 102 -14.07 -0.06 4.72
N LEU A 103 -14.44 -1.33 4.93
CA LEU A 103 -15.78 -1.83 4.62
C LEU A 103 -16.87 -1.10 5.42
N ALA A 104 -16.66 -0.93 6.73
CA ALA A 104 -17.59 -0.22 7.60
C ALA A 104 -17.77 1.26 7.22
N ALA A 105 -16.74 1.86 6.62
CA ALA A 105 -16.81 3.22 6.09
C ALA A 105 -17.51 3.32 4.73
N GLY A 106 -17.86 2.20 4.09
CA GLY A 106 -18.53 2.16 2.78
C GLY A 106 -17.59 2.04 1.57
N VAL A 107 -16.31 1.74 1.79
CA VAL A 107 -15.37 1.50 0.68
C VAL A 107 -15.74 0.21 -0.04
N SER A 108 -15.83 0.26 -1.37
CA SER A 108 -15.99 -0.94 -2.18
C SER A 108 -14.68 -1.72 -2.23
N ILE A 109 -14.70 -2.97 -1.78
CA ILE A 109 -13.55 -3.88 -1.83
C ILE A 109 -13.94 -5.08 -2.69
N MET A 110 -13.20 -5.30 -3.77
CA MET A 110 -13.47 -6.36 -4.74
C MET A 110 -12.19 -7.07 -5.17
N PRO A 111 -12.26 -8.33 -5.62
CA PRO A 111 -11.10 -9.02 -6.18
C PRO A 111 -10.53 -8.25 -7.38
N PHE A 112 -9.20 -8.15 -7.48
CA PHE A 112 -8.54 -7.54 -8.64
C PHE A 112 -8.96 -8.17 -9.97
N ALA A 113 -9.17 -9.49 -9.99
CA ALA A 113 -9.57 -10.21 -11.19
C ALA A 113 -10.93 -9.78 -11.78
N ASP A 114 -11.77 -9.13 -10.97
CA ASP A 114 -13.15 -8.79 -11.35
C ASP A 114 -13.27 -7.38 -11.94
N GLN A 115 -12.20 -6.56 -11.94
CA GLN A 115 -12.24 -5.20 -12.48
C GLN A 115 -10.95 -4.82 -13.22
N PRO A 116 -11.05 -4.26 -14.43
CA PRO A 116 -9.91 -3.61 -15.05
C PRO A 116 -9.57 -2.32 -14.29
N LEU A 117 -8.29 -1.94 -14.34
CA LEU A 117 -7.87 -0.60 -13.92
C LEU A 117 -8.45 0.45 -14.85
N ARG A 118 -8.80 1.60 -14.29
CA ARG A 118 -9.21 2.78 -15.06
C ARG A 118 -8.00 3.68 -15.28
N ASP A 119 -7.84 4.17 -16.51
CA ASP A 119 -6.88 5.23 -16.86
C ASP A 119 -7.36 6.61 -16.37
N ALA A 120 -7.73 6.69 -15.09
CA ALA A 120 -8.27 7.88 -14.45
C ALA A 120 -7.90 7.88 -12.96
N GLY A 121 -7.79 9.09 -12.39
CA GLY A 121 -7.49 9.26 -10.98
C GLY A 121 -6.03 8.91 -10.63
N VAL A 122 -5.84 8.22 -9.52
CA VAL A 122 -4.53 7.79 -9.00
C VAL A 122 -4.60 6.31 -8.61
N LEU A 123 -3.59 5.54 -9.03
CA LEU A 123 -3.39 4.18 -8.54
C LEU A 123 -2.54 4.19 -7.27
N VAL A 124 -2.89 3.38 -6.28
CA VAL A 124 -2.10 3.19 -5.08
C VAL A 124 -1.64 1.74 -5.01
N ASP A 125 -0.33 1.54 -5.07
CA ASP A 125 0.32 0.26 -4.89
C ASP A 125 0.57 0.01 -3.39
N ALA A 126 -0.26 -0.87 -2.82
CA ALA A 126 -0.17 -1.38 -1.45
C ALA A 126 -0.16 -2.91 -1.46
N MET A 127 0.42 -3.53 -2.51
CA MET A 127 0.30 -4.97 -2.73
C MET A 127 1.32 -5.77 -1.91
N LEU A 128 2.60 -5.41 -2.01
CA LEU A 128 3.73 -6.13 -1.41
C LEU A 128 4.64 -5.12 -0.72
N GLY A 129 5.01 -5.39 0.53
CA GLY A 129 5.96 -4.54 1.28
C GLY A 129 7.34 -5.19 1.41
N THR A 130 8.06 -4.80 2.46
CA THR A 130 9.42 -5.31 2.77
C THR A 130 9.50 -6.83 3.00
N GLY A 131 8.37 -7.53 3.16
CA GLY A 131 8.26 -8.98 3.40
C GLY A 131 8.54 -9.89 2.20
N LEU A 132 8.76 -9.33 1.00
CA LEU A 132 8.93 -10.12 -0.22
C LEU A 132 10.25 -10.92 -0.21
N GLY A 133 10.13 -12.25 -0.22
CA GLY A 133 11.28 -13.18 -0.12
C GLY A 133 11.73 -13.83 -1.43
N GLY A 134 11.15 -13.47 -2.58
CA GLY A 134 11.46 -14.07 -3.88
C GLY A 134 10.76 -13.37 -5.05
N ASP A 135 10.96 -13.90 -6.26
CA ASP A 135 10.38 -13.33 -7.49
C ASP A 135 8.85 -13.27 -7.43
N VAL A 136 8.30 -12.13 -7.87
CA VAL A 136 6.85 -11.93 -7.99
C VAL A 136 6.29 -12.84 -9.08
N ARG A 137 5.16 -13.49 -8.78
CA ARG A 137 4.51 -14.49 -9.63
C ARG A 137 2.99 -14.40 -9.52
N GLY A 138 2.29 -15.05 -10.44
CA GLY A 138 0.82 -15.19 -10.41
C GLY A 138 0.11 -13.85 -10.45
N ASP A 139 -0.98 -13.72 -9.68
CA ASP A 139 -1.86 -12.56 -9.69
C ASP A 139 -1.12 -11.24 -9.41
N TYR A 140 -0.10 -11.26 -8.55
CA TYR A 140 0.71 -10.08 -8.28
C TYR A 140 1.52 -9.64 -9.51
N ALA A 141 2.09 -10.57 -10.27
CA ALA A 141 2.80 -10.22 -11.50
C ALA A 141 1.85 -9.65 -12.56
N THR A 142 0.64 -10.21 -12.67
CA THR A 142 -0.43 -9.71 -13.54
C THR A 142 -0.86 -8.30 -13.15
N ALA A 143 -1.07 -8.04 -11.86
CA ALA A 143 -1.44 -6.71 -11.38
C ALA A 143 -0.31 -5.69 -11.57
N ILE A 144 0.94 -6.05 -11.31
CA ILE A 144 2.09 -5.16 -11.58
C ILE A 144 2.15 -4.79 -13.07
N ALA A 145 1.94 -5.77 -13.97
CA ALA A 145 1.90 -5.51 -15.40
C ALA A 145 0.75 -4.56 -15.78
N ALA A 146 -0.44 -4.76 -15.20
CA ALA A 146 -1.60 -3.89 -15.44
C ALA A 146 -1.36 -2.46 -14.91
N VAL A 147 -0.81 -2.30 -13.70
CA VAL A 147 -0.46 -1.00 -13.12
C VAL A 147 0.54 -0.28 -14.01
N ASN A 148 1.58 -0.97 -14.48
CA ASN A 148 2.62 -0.37 -15.33
C ASN A 148 2.16 -0.04 -16.75
N ALA A 149 1.02 -0.59 -17.19
CA ALA A 149 0.43 -0.32 -18.50
C ALA A 149 -0.70 0.73 -18.44
N CYS A 150 -1.13 1.11 -17.24
CA CYS A 150 -2.16 2.12 -17.02
C CYS A 150 -1.56 3.52 -17.13
N ASP A 151 -2.28 4.45 -17.74
CA ASP A 151 -1.83 5.84 -17.91
C ASP A 151 -2.02 6.69 -16.64
N ALA A 152 -2.70 6.15 -15.62
CA ALA A 152 -2.90 6.84 -14.36
C ALA A 152 -1.59 6.86 -13.53
N PRO A 153 -1.28 7.97 -12.84
CA PRO A 153 -0.12 8.06 -11.98
C PRO A 153 -0.22 7.08 -10.79
N VAL A 154 0.94 6.59 -10.36
CA VAL A 154 1.04 5.54 -9.33
C VAL A 154 1.76 6.07 -8.09
N LEU A 155 1.15 5.87 -6.93
CA LEU A 155 1.76 6.04 -5.61
C LEU A 155 2.07 4.68 -5.00
N ALA A 156 3.32 4.39 -4.68
CA ALA A 156 3.68 3.21 -3.89
C ALA A 156 3.70 3.51 -2.39
N VAL A 157 3.14 2.59 -1.61
CA VAL A 157 3.16 2.61 -0.15
C VAL A 157 4.32 1.75 0.34
N ASP A 158 5.17 2.37 1.16
CA ASP A 158 6.45 1.88 1.68
C ASP A 158 7.53 1.64 0.60
N ILE A 159 7.25 0.74 -0.32
CA ILE A 159 8.15 0.32 -1.39
C ILE A 159 7.33 -0.08 -2.62
N PRO A 160 7.78 0.23 -3.86
CA PRO A 160 7.16 -0.32 -5.06
C PRO A 160 7.15 -1.85 -5.01
N SER A 161 5.97 -2.44 -5.11
CA SER A 161 5.76 -3.88 -5.08
C SER A 161 6.63 -4.55 -6.11
N GLY A 162 7.38 -5.57 -5.69
CA GLY A 162 8.32 -6.31 -6.53
C GLY A 162 9.78 -5.87 -6.43
N LEU A 163 10.10 -4.86 -5.62
CA LEU A 163 11.48 -4.55 -5.25
C LEU A 163 11.91 -5.29 -3.98
N CYS A 164 13.17 -5.69 -3.94
CA CYS A 164 13.83 -6.14 -2.72
C CYS A 164 14.23 -4.92 -1.87
N ALA A 165 13.62 -4.77 -0.69
CA ALA A 165 13.84 -3.61 0.18
C ALA A 165 15.30 -3.37 0.59
N ASP A 166 16.09 -4.44 0.76
CA ASP A 166 17.49 -4.31 1.21
C ASP A 166 18.48 -3.99 0.07
N THR A 167 18.13 -4.30 -1.18
CA THR A 167 19.08 -4.23 -2.31
C THR A 167 18.60 -3.37 -3.48
N GLY A 168 17.32 -2.99 -3.52
CA GLY A 168 16.68 -2.33 -4.65
C GLY A 168 16.52 -3.21 -5.89
N ARG A 169 16.92 -4.49 -5.84
CA ARG A 169 16.80 -5.40 -6.99
C ARG A 169 15.34 -5.69 -7.30
N VAL A 170 14.99 -5.66 -8.59
CA VAL A 170 13.69 -6.15 -9.10
C VAL A 170 13.63 -7.67 -8.94
N LEU A 171 12.58 -8.16 -8.27
CA LEU A 171 12.31 -9.58 -8.05
C LEU A 171 11.29 -10.06 -9.09
N GLY A 172 11.77 -10.33 -10.30
CA GLY A 172 10.95 -10.72 -11.46
C GLY A 172 10.33 -9.52 -12.19
N CYS A 173 9.44 -8.77 -11.51
CA CYS A 173 8.86 -7.52 -12.01
C CYS A 173 8.58 -6.58 -10.84
N ALA A 174 8.48 -5.28 -11.11
CA ALA A 174 8.18 -4.28 -10.08
C ALA A 174 7.29 -3.16 -10.62
N VAL A 175 6.51 -2.55 -9.72
CA VAL A 175 5.72 -1.34 -10.00
C VAL A 175 6.65 -0.18 -10.33
N ARG A 176 6.27 0.59 -11.35
CA ARG A 176 6.90 1.87 -11.73
C ARG A 176 6.09 3.01 -11.13
N ALA A 177 6.44 3.38 -9.90
CA ALA A 177 5.73 4.43 -9.18
C ALA A 177 6.25 5.82 -9.53
N GLU A 178 5.34 6.77 -9.70
CA GLU A 178 5.65 8.21 -9.88
C GLU A 178 6.10 8.84 -8.54
N ALA A 179 5.60 8.29 -7.42
CA ALA A 179 6.04 8.64 -6.08
C ALA A 179 5.97 7.43 -5.14
N THR A 180 6.86 7.38 -4.15
CA THR A 180 6.85 6.37 -3.08
C THR A 180 6.90 7.09 -1.73
N VAL A 181 6.09 6.64 -0.77
CA VAL A 181 6.14 7.13 0.62
C VAL A 181 6.60 6.00 1.51
N THR A 182 7.71 6.18 2.22
CA THR A 182 8.29 5.21 3.16
C THR A 182 8.14 5.67 4.62
N PHE A 183 8.18 4.74 5.57
CA PHE A 183 7.82 4.96 6.98
C PHE A 183 8.88 4.48 7.96
#